data_AF-A0A2S2NCN1-F1
#
_entry.id   AF-A0A2S2NCN1-F1
#
_cell.length_a   1.000
_cell.length_b   1.000
_cell.length_c   1.000
_cell.angle_alpha   90.00
_cell.angle_beta   90.00
_cell.angle_gamma   90.00
#
_symmetry.space_group_name_H-M   'P 1'
#
loop_
_entity.id
_entity.type
_entity.pdbx_description
1 polymer ?
#
loop_
_entity_poly.entity_id
_entity_poly.type
_entity_poly.pdbx_seq_one_letter_code
_entity_poly.pdbx_strand_id
1 'polypeptide(L)'
;DYSLGHCVANDMRMSAGIAVYFKSTYKRVGELMDQTEDVCSVAYLKDDNRFIYYLITKEFRNQKPTYNNITAAITKLRNLVVEHGVKKLAVPRIGCGLDKLDWIIVRRIIE
;
A
#
# COMPACT_ATOMS: atom_id res chain seq x y z
N ASP A 1 -0.96 -9.70 16.58
CA ASP A 1 -1.33 -8.33 16.13
C ASP A 1 -1.75 -8.30 14.68
N TYR A 2 -2.27 -7.15 14.20
CA TYR A 2 -2.58 -6.93 12.80
C TYR A 2 -1.33 -6.41 12.07
N SER A 3 -1.04 -7.01 10.91
CA SER A 3 -0.22 -6.36 9.87
C SER A 3 -1.02 -5.22 9.25
N LEU A 4 -0.35 -4.20 8.72
CA LEU A 4 -0.99 -3.00 8.20
C LEU A 4 -0.72 -2.87 6.70
N GLY A 5 -1.61 -2.21 5.97
CA GLY A 5 -1.36 -1.85 4.57
C GLY A 5 -1.96 -0.50 4.19
N HIS A 6 -1.31 0.24 3.29
CA HIS A 6 -1.88 1.46 2.71
C HIS A 6 -1.32 1.76 1.31
N CYS A 7 -2.00 2.64 0.57
CA CYS A 7 -1.53 3.09 -0.75
C CYS A 7 -0.48 4.20 -0.64
N VAL A 8 0.48 4.15 -1.57
CA VAL A 8 1.52 5.16 -1.79
C VAL A 8 1.78 5.36 -3.28
N ALA A 9 2.53 6.43 -3.59
CA ALA A 9 3.14 6.62 -4.90
C ALA A 9 4.55 6.01 -4.92
N ASN A 10 5.04 5.68 -6.11
CA ASN A 10 6.37 5.11 -6.34
C ASN A 10 7.48 6.05 -5.84
N ASP A 11 7.27 7.37 -5.95
CA ASP A 11 8.18 8.40 -5.44
C ASP A 11 8.40 8.39 -3.91
N MET A 12 7.66 7.56 -3.16
CA MET A 12 7.71 7.38 -1.70
C MET A 12 7.72 8.69 -0.88
N ARG A 13 7.20 9.80 -1.45
CA ARG A 13 7.20 11.10 -0.76
C ARG A 13 6.34 11.08 0.49
N MET A 14 5.21 10.35 0.45
CA MET A 14 4.28 10.12 1.55
C MET A 14 3.88 11.40 2.31
N SER A 15 3.57 12.47 1.58
CA SER A 15 3.40 13.82 2.14
C SER A 15 1.96 14.22 2.50
N ALA A 16 0.99 13.31 2.44
CA ALA A 16 -0.37 13.59 2.95
C ALA A 16 -1.13 12.34 3.40
N GLY A 17 -2.21 12.56 4.15
CA GLY A 17 -3.07 11.51 4.67
C GLY A 17 -2.34 10.59 5.65
N ILE A 18 -2.78 9.34 5.74
CA ILE A 18 -2.20 8.34 6.64
C ILE A 18 -0.73 8.03 6.32
N ALA A 19 -0.29 8.26 5.08
CA ALA A 19 1.08 8.01 4.67
C ALA A 19 2.11 8.88 5.44
N VAL A 20 1.73 10.10 5.85
CA VAL A 20 2.60 10.96 6.69
C VAL A 20 2.85 10.30 8.04
N TYR A 21 1.81 9.74 8.64
CA TYR A 21 1.90 9.04 9.92
C TYR A 21 2.84 7.83 9.80
N PHE A 22 2.65 6.99 8.76
CA PHE A 22 3.53 5.83 8.52
C PHE A 22 4.98 6.25 8.31
N LYS A 23 5.23 7.31 7.53
CA LYS A 23 6.58 7.86 7.32
C LYS A 23 7.20 8.31 8.64
N SER A 24 6.47 9.05 9.48
CA SER A 24 6.97 9.54 10.76
C SER A 24 7.18 8.44 11.81
N THR A 25 6.39 7.38 11.77
CA THR A 25 6.46 6.26 12.71
C THR A 25 7.59 5.30 12.35
N TYR A 26 7.65 4.85 11.10
CA TYR A 26 8.58 3.79 10.71
C TYR A 26 9.93 4.31 10.24
N LYS A 27 10.01 5.53 9.67
CA LYS A 27 11.26 6.22 9.29
C LYS A 27 12.26 5.43 8.40
N ARG A 28 11.82 4.31 7.80
CA ARG A 28 12.64 3.39 6.99
C ARG A 28 12.36 3.54 5.48
N VAL A 29 12.35 4.78 4.98
CA VAL A 29 12.01 5.04 3.57
C VAL A 29 13.07 4.49 2.61
N GLY A 30 14.35 4.47 3.01
CA GLY A 30 15.43 3.90 2.19
C GLY A 30 15.16 2.44 1.82
N GLU A 31 14.77 1.62 2.80
CA GLU A 31 14.44 0.20 2.57
C GLU A 31 13.21 -0.01 1.68
N LEU A 32 12.28 0.95 1.69
CA LEU A 32 11.15 0.94 0.77
C LEU A 32 11.59 1.30 -0.65
N MET A 33 12.53 2.25 -0.78
CA MET A 33 13.08 2.67 -2.06
C MET A 33 13.91 1.56 -2.73
N ASP A 34 14.59 0.74 -1.94
CA ASP A 34 15.35 -0.43 -2.44
C ASP A 34 14.44 -1.55 -2.96
N GLN A 35 13.14 -1.52 -2.61
CA GLN A 35 12.12 -2.49 -3.06
C GLN A 35 11.21 -1.94 -4.18
N THR A 36 11.20 -0.63 -4.40
CA THR A 36 10.37 0.00 -5.44
C THR A 36 11.03 -0.15 -6.80
N GLU A 37 10.47 -1.03 -7.62
CA GLU A 37 10.86 -1.16 -9.03
C GLU A 37 9.81 -0.56 -9.98
N ASP A 38 8.52 -0.80 -9.72
CA ASP A 38 7.43 -0.45 -10.64
C ASP A 38 6.10 -0.07 -9.96
N VAL A 39 5.25 0.68 -10.67
CA VAL A 39 3.84 0.86 -10.32
C VAL A 39 3.10 -0.48 -10.36
N CYS A 40 2.07 -0.63 -9.53
CA CYS A 40 1.35 -1.88 -9.31
C CYS A 40 2.20 -2.95 -8.61
N SER A 41 3.13 -2.53 -7.75
CA SER A 41 3.91 -3.40 -6.87
C SER A 41 3.55 -3.15 -5.40
N VAL A 42 4.18 -3.90 -4.50
CA VAL A 42 4.00 -3.76 -3.05
C VAL A 42 5.36 -3.86 -2.39
N ALA A 43 5.80 -2.78 -1.76
CA ALA A 43 6.94 -2.80 -0.85
C ALA A 43 6.47 -3.15 0.56
N TYR A 44 7.35 -3.66 1.40
CA TYR A 44 7.00 -3.96 2.78
C TYR A 44 8.14 -3.70 3.77
N LEU A 45 7.76 -3.46 5.02
CA LEU A 45 8.67 -3.45 6.16
C LEU A 45 8.25 -4.55 7.14
N LYS A 46 9.25 -5.25 7.69
CA LYS A 46 9.05 -6.10 8.85
C LYS A 46 9.27 -5.25 10.11
N ASP A 47 8.21 -5.12 10.91
CA ASP A 47 8.17 -4.34 12.15
C ASP A 47 7.84 -5.33 13.28
N ASP A 48 8.86 -5.80 13.98
CA ASP A 48 8.78 -6.90 14.95
C ASP A 48 8.06 -8.14 14.39
N ASN A 49 6.89 -8.46 14.95
CA ASN A 49 6.07 -9.63 14.63
C ASN A 49 4.96 -9.33 13.61
N ARG A 50 5.03 -8.20 12.91
CA ARG A 50 4.05 -7.82 11.87
C ARG A 50 4.73 -7.26 10.62
N PHE A 51 3.93 -7.16 9.57
CA PHE A 51 4.33 -6.57 8.30
C PHE A 51 3.56 -5.28 8.04
N ILE A 52 4.25 -4.30 7.46
CA ILE A 52 3.69 -3.03 7.02
C ILE A 52 3.81 -2.98 5.50
N TYR A 53 2.68 -3.05 4.80
CA TYR A 53 2.63 -3.12 3.35
C TYR A 53 2.33 -1.76 2.72
N TYR A 54 3.08 -1.43 1.68
CA TYR A 54 3.02 -0.18 0.94
C TYR A 54 2.62 -0.49 -0.50
N LEU A 55 1.33 -0.37 -0.81
CA LEU A 55 0.80 -0.64 -2.15
C LEU A 55 1.16 0.53 -3.06
N ILE A 56 1.98 0.29 -4.07
CA ILE A 56 2.43 1.31 -5.01
C ILE A 56 1.45 1.35 -6.17
N THR A 57 0.56 2.34 -6.18
CA THR A 57 -0.59 2.37 -7.10
C THR A 57 -0.48 3.43 -8.18
N LYS A 58 0.54 4.28 -8.12
CA LYS A 58 0.80 5.38 -9.05
C LYS A 58 2.26 5.79 -9.02
N GLU A 59 2.73 6.46 -10.06
CA GLU A 59 4.12 6.92 -10.13
C GLU A 59 4.35 8.08 -9.16
N PHE A 60 3.53 9.12 -9.27
CA PHE A 60 3.69 10.36 -8.50
C PHE A 60 2.48 10.67 -7.64
N ARG A 61 2.71 11.36 -6.51
CA ARG A 61 1.63 11.73 -5.57
C ARG A 61 0.46 12.49 -6.23
N ASN A 62 0.74 13.37 -7.18
CA ASN A 62 -0.25 14.22 -7.85
C ASN A 62 -1.13 13.45 -8.85
N GLN A 63 -0.73 12.24 -9.24
CA GLN A 63 -1.53 11.37 -10.09
C GLN A 63 -2.64 10.67 -9.30
N LYS A 64 -3.58 10.10 -10.04
CA LYS A 64 -4.64 9.22 -9.52
C LYS A 64 -4.40 7.80 -10.01
N PRO A 65 -4.50 6.79 -9.13
CA PRO A 65 -4.45 5.40 -9.56
C PRO A 65 -5.71 5.05 -10.36
N THR A 66 -5.62 4.07 -11.24
CA THR A 66 -6.78 3.47 -11.91
C THR A 66 -7.26 2.22 -11.15
N TYR A 67 -8.46 1.73 -11.46
CA TYR A 67 -8.96 0.45 -10.92
C TYR A 67 -8.04 -0.73 -11.30
N ASN A 68 -7.41 -0.69 -12.48
CA ASN A 68 -6.44 -1.70 -12.88
C ASN A 68 -5.19 -1.65 -12.00
N ASN A 69 -4.69 -0.46 -11.67
CA ASN A 69 -3.54 -0.32 -10.76
C ASN A 69 -3.86 -0.87 -9.36
N ILE A 70 -5.04 -0.56 -8.84
CA ILE A 70 -5.51 -1.08 -7.54
C ILE A 70 -5.63 -2.61 -7.57
N THR A 71 -6.26 -3.16 -8.61
CA THR A 71 -6.47 -4.62 -8.74
C THR A 71 -5.14 -5.36 -8.77
N ALA A 72 -4.18 -4.88 -9.56
CA ALA A 72 -2.86 -5.46 -9.66
C ALA A 72 -2.08 -5.37 -8.33
N ALA A 73 -2.11 -4.22 -7.66
CA ALA A 73 -1.44 -4.04 -6.36
C ALA A 73 -2.07 -4.92 -5.26
N ILE A 74 -3.39 -5.03 -5.20
CA ILE A 74 -4.10 -5.90 -4.24
C ILE A 74 -3.78 -7.38 -4.50
N THR A 75 -3.69 -7.79 -5.77
CA THR A 75 -3.34 -9.17 -6.13
C THR A 75 -1.94 -9.52 -5.62
N LYS A 76 -0.96 -8.62 -5.81
CA LYS A 76 0.39 -8.80 -5.27
C LYS A 76 0.40 -8.79 -3.74
N LEU A 77 -0.36 -7.89 -3.11
CA LEU A 77 -0.49 -7.86 -1.65
C LEU A 77 -1.01 -9.19 -1.11
N ARG A 78 -2.04 -9.77 -1.74
CA ARG A 78 -2.59 -11.07 -1.34
C ARG A 78 -1.52 -12.15 -1.37
N ASN A 79 -0.71 -12.20 -2.43
CA ASN A 79 0.36 -13.19 -2.55
C ASN A 79 1.39 -13.04 -1.43
N LEU A 80 1.87 -11.81 -1.17
CA LEU A 80 2.82 -11.54 -0.08
C LEU A 80 2.23 -11.85 1.30
N VAL A 81 0.96 -11.54 1.53
CA VAL A 81 0.27 -11.86 2.80
C VAL A 81 0.25 -13.36 3.05
N VAL A 82 -0.02 -14.16 2.02
CA VAL A 82 -0.01 -15.62 2.09
C VAL A 82 1.41 -16.13 2.32
N GLU A 83 2.38 -15.65 1.54
CA GLU A 83 3.80 -16.01 1.63
C GLU A 83 4.39 -15.71 3.01
N HIS A 84 4.12 -14.52 3.55
CA HIS A 84 4.56 -14.10 4.87
C HIS A 84 3.76 -14.75 6.02
N GLY A 85 2.77 -15.60 5.73
CA GLY A 85 1.95 -16.26 6.73
C GLY A 85 1.06 -15.31 7.55
N VAL A 86 0.78 -14.10 7.05
CA VAL A 86 0.00 -13.08 7.76
C VAL A 86 -1.46 -13.51 7.84
N LYS A 87 -1.98 -13.61 9.07
CA LYS A 87 -3.38 -14.03 9.34
C LYS A 87 -4.36 -12.88 9.50
N LYS A 88 -3.85 -11.70 9.84
CA LYS A 88 -4.66 -10.52 10.16
C LYS A 88 -4.04 -9.30 9.49
N LEU A 89 -4.75 -8.72 8.53
CA LEU A 89 -4.35 -7.52 7.81
C LEU A 89 -5.40 -6.43 8.02
N ALA A 90 -4.97 -5.25 8.43
CA ALA A 90 -5.80 -4.06 8.52
C ALA A 90 -5.40 -3.07 7.43
N VAL A 91 -6.38 -2.66 6.61
CA VAL A 91 -6.20 -1.67 5.54
C VAL A 91 -7.28 -0.59 5.66
N PRO A 92 -6.98 0.69 5.39
CA PRO A 92 -8.00 1.71 5.24
C PRO A 92 -8.80 1.46 3.95
N ARG A 93 -9.74 2.36 3.62
CA ARG A 93 -10.40 2.35 2.30
C ARG A 93 -9.38 2.69 1.20
N ILE A 94 -8.70 1.67 0.70
CA ILE A 94 -7.64 1.69 -0.33
C ILE A 94 -8.10 2.53 -1.53
N GLY A 95 -7.28 3.47 -1.99
CA GLY A 95 -7.56 4.25 -3.21
C GLY A 95 -8.76 5.21 -3.18
N CYS A 96 -9.50 5.33 -2.06
CA CYS A 96 -10.79 6.04 -2.04
C CYS A 96 -10.75 7.48 -1.51
N GLY A 97 -9.68 7.86 -0.79
CA GLY A 97 -9.55 9.19 -0.21
C GLY A 97 -9.02 10.23 -1.21
N LEU A 98 -7.74 10.57 -1.05
CA LEU A 98 -7.06 11.48 -1.97
C LEU A 98 -6.93 10.91 -3.39
N ASP A 99 -7.04 9.60 -3.54
CA ASP A 99 -6.95 8.88 -4.81
C ASP A 99 -8.27 8.82 -5.59
N LYS A 100 -9.39 9.23 -4.96
CA LYS A 100 -10.69 9.51 -5.60
C LYS A 100 -11.38 8.33 -6.31
N LEU A 101 -10.98 7.10 -6.04
CA LEU A 101 -11.72 5.92 -6.52
C LEU A 101 -12.99 5.67 -5.69
N ASP A 102 -13.96 5.02 -6.30
CA ASP A 102 -15.20 4.65 -5.62
C ASP A 102 -14.98 3.41 -4.72
N TRP A 103 -15.29 3.56 -3.44
CA TRP A 103 -15.18 2.47 -2.47
C TRP A 103 -16.06 1.27 -2.81
N ILE A 104 -17.23 1.45 -3.44
CA ILE A 104 -18.09 0.35 -3.84
C ILE A 104 -17.38 -0.54 -4.87
N ILE A 105 -16.64 0.07 -5.81
CA ILE A 105 -15.88 -0.67 -6.83
C ILE A 105 -14.64 -1.30 -6.20
N VAL A 106 -13.88 -0.55 -5.40
CA VAL A 106 -12.68 -1.08 -4.73
C VAL A 106 -13.02 -2.24 -3.80
N ARG A 107 -14.13 -2.16 -3.07
CA ARG A 107 -14.60 -3.23 -2.20
C ARG A 107 -14.86 -4.52 -2.97
N ARG A 108 -15.47 -4.45 -4.17
CA ARG A 108 -15.68 -5.61 -5.05
C ARG A 108 -14.39 -6.23 -5.60
N ILE A 109 -13.29 -5.48 -5.59
CA ILE A 109 -11.96 -6.00 -5.97
C ILE A 109 -11.32 -6.73 -4.78
N ILE A 110 -11.67 -6.36 -3.55
CA ILE A 110 -11.12 -6.93 -2.32
C ILE A 110 -11.88 -8.20 -1.88
N GLU A 111 -13.21 -8.19 -2.03
CA GLU A 111 -14.13 -9.29 -1.68
C GLU A 111 -14.17 -10.38 -2.77
#